data_AF-A0A1U7XSE2-F1
#
_entry.id   AF-A0A1U7XSE2-F1
#
_cell.length_a   1.000
_cell.length_b   1.000
_cell.length_c   1.000
_cell.angle_alpha   90.00
_cell.angle_beta   90.00
_cell.angle_gamma   90.00
#
_symmetry.space_group_name_H-M   'P 1'
#
loop_
_entity.id
_entity.type
_entity.pdbx_description
1 polymer ?
#
loop_
_entity_poly.entity_id
_entity_poly.type
_entity_poly.pdbx_seq_one_letter_code
_entity_poly.pdbx_strand_id
1 'polypeptide(L)'
;FFQLAKLYKNVIATDTSPKQLEFAVKVPNVQYICTSPKMSMAKIETKIGTESSVDLVTIAQAMHWFDLPTFYQQVKWLLKKPNGVIAAWCYTVPEVNNSVDPIFEKF
;
A
#
# COMPACT_ATOMS: atom_id res chain seq x y z
N PHE A 1 2.86 8.02 1.67
CA PHE A 1 3.93 8.16 0.65
C PHE A 1 5.02 9.17 1.04
N PHE A 2 4.68 10.40 1.45
CA PHE A 2 5.68 11.44 1.75
C PHE A 2 6.79 11.02 2.75
N GLN A 3 6.46 10.32 3.83
CA GLN A 3 7.50 9.88 4.79
C GLN A 3 8.38 8.77 4.23
N LEU A 4 7.82 7.83 3.45
CA LEU A 4 8.61 6.79 2.78
C LEU A 4 9.56 7.39 1.74
N ALA A 5 9.12 8.41 1.01
CA ALA A 5 9.92 9.11 0.01
C ALA A 5 11.17 9.81 0.58
N LYS A 6 11.20 10.08 1.89
CA LYS A 6 12.39 10.59 2.58
C LYS A 6 13.41 9.51 2.93
N LEU A 7 12.95 8.26 3.08
CA LEU A 7 13.78 7.13 3.52
C LEU A 7 14.25 6.27 2.33
N TYR A 8 13.44 6.20 1.28
CA TYR A 8 13.70 5.36 0.10
C TYR A 8 13.98 6.21 -1.13
N LYS A 9 14.96 5.77 -1.93
CA LYS A 9 15.35 6.45 -3.17
C LYS A 9 14.22 6.47 -4.20
N ASN A 10 13.46 5.38 -4.31
CA ASN A 10 12.34 5.23 -5.24
C ASN A 10 11.14 4.67 -4.49
N VAL A 11 9.95 5.20 -4.74
CA VAL A 11 8.69 4.72 -4.17
C VAL A 11 7.68 4.53 -5.29
N ILE A 12 6.98 3.39 -5.29
CA ILE A 12 5.87 3.12 -6.20
C ILE A 12 4.59 3.13 -5.37
N ALA A 13 3.69 4.05 -5.69
CA ALA A 13 2.41 4.23 -5.04
C ALA A 13 1.29 3.74 -5.97
N THR A 14 0.61 2.67 -5.57
CA THR A 14 -0.49 2.09 -6.35
C THR A 14 -1.83 2.31 -5.67
N ASP A 15 -2.85 2.63 -6.45
CA ASP A 15 -4.24 2.65 -6.00
C ASP A 15 -5.16 2.18 -7.15
N THR A 16 -6.34 1.65 -6.81
CA THR A 16 -7.36 1.28 -7.80
C THR A 16 -8.23 2.47 -8.20
N SER A 17 -8.26 3.53 -7.39
CA SER A 17 -9.01 4.76 -7.59
C SER A 17 -8.14 5.82 -8.29
N PRO A 18 -8.48 6.21 -9.53
CA PRO A 18 -7.81 7.33 -10.19
C PRO A 18 -7.89 8.63 -9.37
N LYS A 19 -9.01 8.86 -8.68
CA LYS A 19 -9.22 10.04 -7.84
C LYS A 19 -8.25 10.09 -6.66
N GLN A 20 -7.97 8.96 -6.00
CA GLN A 20 -6.99 8.92 -4.90
C GLN A 20 -5.59 9.34 -5.40
N LEU A 21 -5.21 8.90 -6.60
CA LEU A 21 -3.92 9.27 -7.21
C LEU A 21 -3.89 10.73 -7.69
N GLU A 22 -5.02 11.27 -8.14
CA GLU A 22 -5.16 12.68 -8.51
C GLU A 22 -4.91 13.58 -7.31
N PHE A 23 -5.55 13.29 -6.17
CA PHE A 23 -5.40 14.05 -4.92
C PHE A 23 -4.08 13.78 -4.18
N ALA A 24 -3.33 12.74 -4.55
CA ALA A 24 -2.05 12.46 -3.93
C ALA A 24 -1.03 13.58 -4.18
N VAL A 25 -0.42 14.07 -3.09
CA VAL A 25 0.68 15.04 -3.11
C VAL A 25 1.80 14.56 -4.02
N LYS A 26 2.19 15.36 -5.03
CA LYS A 26 3.26 14.97 -5.95
C LYS A 26 4.62 15.10 -5.26
N VAL A 27 5.36 14.00 -5.24
CA VAL A 27 6.68 13.91 -4.63
C VAL A 27 7.66 13.39 -5.69
N PRO A 28 8.83 14.02 -5.90
CA PRO A 28 9.66 13.77 -7.08
C PRO A 28 10.10 12.32 -7.30
N ASN A 29 10.32 11.56 -6.22
CA ASN A 29 10.77 10.18 -6.27
C ASN A 29 9.65 9.16 -6.01
N VAL A 30 8.39 9.57 -6.18
CA VAL A 30 7.22 8.69 -6.09
C VAL A 30 6.56 8.55 -7.46
N GLN A 31 6.53 7.32 -7.97
CA GLN A 31 5.75 6.97 -9.15
C GLN A 31 4.34 6.55 -8.73
N TYR A 32 3.33 7.25 -9.23
CA TYR A 32 1.92 6.96 -8.96
C TYR A 32 1.31 6.15 -10.09
N ILE A 33 0.76 4.97 -9.80
CA ILE A 33 0.27 4.03 -10.81
C ILE A 33 -1.15 3.59 -10.47
N CYS A 34 -2.09 3.82 -11.39
CA CYS A 34 -3.43 3.25 -11.28
C CYS A 34 -3.39 1.77 -11.66
N THR A 35 -3.85 0.90 -10.77
CA THR A 35 -3.83 -0.55 -10.94
C THR A 35 -5.23 -1.15 -10.88
N SER A 36 -5.43 -2.32 -11.47
CA SER A 36 -6.65 -3.10 -11.21
C SER A 36 -6.58 -3.76 -9.82
N PRO A 37 -7.72 -4.09 -9.18
CA PRO A 37 -7.74 -4.77 -7.88
C PRO A 37 -7.01 -6.13 -7.88
N LYS A 38 -6.95 -6.77 -9.06
CA LYS A 38 -6.17 -7.97 -9.31
C LYS A 38 -5.26 -7.74 -10.50
N MET A 39 -4.00 -8.17 -10.39
CA MET A 39 -3.02 -8.14 -11.48
C MET A 39 -2.41 -9.53 -11.65
N SER A 40 -2.00 -9.88 -12.86
CA SER A 40 -1.19 -11.08 -13.11
C SER A 40 0.27 -10.80 -12.74
N MET A 41 1.06 -11.86 -12.54
CA MET A 41 2.52 -11.74 -12.33
C MET A 41 3.22 -10.91 -13.42
N ALA A 42 2.87 -11.13 -14.70
CA ALA A 42 3.44 -10.35 -15.79
C ALA A 42 3.13 -8.84 -15.70
N LYS A 43 1.93 -8.47 -15.21
CA LYS A 43 1.59 -7.07 -14.96
C LYS A 43 2.35 -6.51 -13.75
N ILE A 44 2.59 -7.31 -12.72
CA ILE A 44 3.42 -6.92 -11.58
C ILE A 44 4.86 -6.65 -12.03
N GLU A 45 5.44 -7.57 -12.82
CA GLU A 45 6.81 -7.43 -13.33
C GLU A 45 7.00 -6.16 -14.16
N THR A 46 6.04 -5.88 -15.06
CA THR A 46 6.13 -4.74 -15.98
C THR A 46 5.78 -3.40 -15.34
N LYS A 47 4.85 -3.37 -14.36
CA LYS A 47 4.39 -2.11 -13.74
C LYS A 47 5.05 -1.77 -12.41
N ILE A 48 5.48 -2.77 -11.64
CA ILE A 48 5.94 -2.58 -10.26
C ILE A 48 7.43 -2.87 -10.16
N GLY A 49 7.89 -4.04 -10.59
CA GLY A 49 9.29 -4.40 -10.52
C GLY A 49 9.53 -5.88 -10.74
N THR A 50 10.78 -6.23 -11.01
CA THR A 50 11.21 -7.61 -11.28
C THR A 50 11.32 -8.43 -9.99
N GLU A 51 11.62 -9.72 -10.11
CA GLU A 51 11.86 -10.58 -8.94
C GLU A 51 12.93 -9.97 -8.02
N SER A 52 12.69 -10.03 -6.70
CA SER A 52 13.65 -9.60 -5.68
C SER A 52 14.17 -8.17 -5.89
N SER A 53 13.32 -7.24 -6.32
CA SER A 53 13.68 -5.85 -6.58
C SER A 53 13.20 -4.86 -5.50
N VAL A 54 12.22 -5.25 -4.68
CA VAL A 54 11.55 -4.37 -3.72
C VAL A 54 12.05 -4.61 -2.29
N ASP A 55 12.46 -3.55 -1.59
CA ASP A 55 12.92 -3.64 -0.18
C ASP A 55 11.74 -3.74 0.81
N LEU A 56 10.65 -3.01 0.56
CA LEU A 56 9.50 -2.87 1.46
C LEU A 56 8.19 -2.78 0.67
N VAL A 57 7.19 -3.56 1.08
CA VAL A 57 5.79 -3.41 0.65
C VAL A 57 4.96 -2.94 1.85
N THR A 58 4.26 -1.82 1.69
CA THR A 58 3.41 -1.24 2.74
C THR A 58 1.94 -1.28 2.39
N ILE A 59 1.09 -1.62 3.35
CA ILE A 59 -0.37 -1.59 3.21
C ILE A 59 -0.95 -0.82 4.40
N ALA A 60 -1.41 0.40 4.15
CA ALA A 60 -2.11 1.22 5.13
C ALA A 60 -3.61 1.08 4.88
N GLN A 61 -4.31 0.32 5.74
CA GLN A 61 -5.78 0.11 5.76
C GLN A 61 -6.36 -0.74 4.61
N ALA A 62 -5.76 -0.77 3.43
CA ALA A 62 -6.39 -1.33 2.21
C ALA A 62 -6.47 -2.88 2.15
N MET A 63 -5.82 -3.60 3.07
CA MET A 63 -5.64 -5.06 3.00
C MET A 63 -6.96 -5.84 2.91
N HIS A 64 -8.04 -5.32 3.52
CA HIS A 64 -9.35 -5.97 3.52
C HIS A 64 -10.01 -6.10 2.13
N TRP A 65 -9.51 -5.35 1.13
CA TRP A 65 -9.97 -5.45 -0.26
C TRP A 65 -9.21 -6.49 -1.10
N PHE A 66 -8.15 -7.08 -0.56
CA PHE A 66 -7.19 -7.83 -1.37
C PHE A 66 -7.56 -9.32 -1.50
N ASP A 67 -7.19 -9.90 -2.64
CA ASP A 67 -7.06 -11.35 -2.81
C ASP A 67 -5.74 -11.81 -2.16
N LEU A 68 -5.81 -12.10 -0.85
CA LEU A 68 -4.62 -12.33 -0.02
C LEU A 68 -3.70 -13.44 -0.52
N PRO A 69 -4.18 -14.63 -0.96
CA PRO A 69 -3.30 -15.66 -1.52
C PRO A 69 -2.48 -15.16 -2.72
N THR A 70 -3.15 -14.51 -3.67
CA THR A 70 -2.50 -13.96 -4.87
C THR A 70 -1.51 -12.84 -4.50
N PHE A 71 -1.93 -11.96 -3.59
CA PHE A 71 -1.12 -10.86 -3.11
C PHE A 71 0.17 -11.34 -2.43
N TYR A 72 0.08 -12.29 -1.49
CA TYR A 72 1.27 -12.80 -0.80
C TYR A 72 2.24 -13.52 -1.74
N GLN A 73 1.73 -14.25 -2.75
CA GLN A 73 2.58 -14.85 -3.77
C GLN A 73 3.36 -13.79 -4.55
N GLN A 74 2.68 -12.72 -4.98
CA GLN A 74 3.29 -11.60 -5.71
C GLN A 74 4.32 -10.85 -4.86
N VAL A 75 3.96 -10.52 -3.62
CA VAL A 75 4.85 -9.80 -2.70
C VAL A 75 6.08 -10.63 -2.36
N LYS A 76 5.92 -11.94 -2.12
CA LYS A 76 7.07 -12.83 -1.86
C LYS A 76 8.03 -12.92 -3.04
N TRP A 77 7.52 -12.83 -4.27
CA TRP A 77 8.34 -12.81 -5.47
C TRP A 77 9.04 -11.44 -5.68
N LEU A 78 8.34 -10.33 -5.42
CA LEU A 78 8.88 -8.98 -5.54
C LEU A 78 9.95 -8.66 -4.49
N LEU A 79 9.74 -9.10 -3.25
CA LEU A 79 10.58 -8.71 -2.11
C LEU A 79 12.00 -9.27 -2.23
N LYS A 80 12.99 -8.42 -1.93
CA LYS A 80 14.40 -8.82 -1.84
C LYS A 80 14.58 -9.96 -0.83
N LYS A 81 15.39 -10.95 -1.19
CA LYS A 81 15.73 -12.07 -0.30
C LYS A 81 17.09 -11.80 0.35
N PRO A 82 17.30 -12.11 1.65
CA PRO A 82 16.32 -12.66 2.59
C PRO A 82 15.53 -11.60 3.39
N ASN A 83 15.82 -10.31 3.20
CA ASN A 83 15.46 -9.25 4.16
C ASN A 83 14.29 -8.35 3.75
N GLY A 84 13.58 -8.65 2.68
CA GLY A 84 12.44 -7.86 2.23
C GLY A 84 11.29 -7.91 3.23
N VAL A 85 10.62 -6.76 3.43
CA VAL A 85 9.61 -6.60 4.47
C VAL A 85 8.23 -6.34 3.89
N ILE A 86 7.22 -6.96 4.49
CA ILE A 86 5.83 -6.54 4.37
C ILE A 86 5.41 -5.85 5.67
N ALA A 87 4.87 -4.64 5.56
CA ALA A 87 4.33 -3.90 6.69
C ALA A 87 2.85 -3.55 6.41
N ALA A 88 1.94 -4.19 7.15
CA ALA A 88 0.51 -3.92 7.07
C ALA A 88 0.04 -3.30 8.38
N TRP A 89 -0.72 -2.21 8.29
CA TRP A 89 -1.33 -1.57 9.46
C TRP A 89 -2.71 -1.03 9.11
N CYS A 90 -3.53 -0.84 10.13
CA CYS A 90 -4.78 -0.12 10.03
C CYS A 90 -4.95 0.78 11.27
N TYR A 91 -5.95 1.65 11.21
CA TYR A 91 -6.52 2.30 12.38
C TYR A 91 -7.92 1.72 12.59
N THR A 92 -8.35 1.67 13.84
CA THR A 92 -9.66 1.19 14.28
C THR A 92 -10.61 2.36 14.48
N VAL A 93 -11.76 2.10 15.10
CA VAL A 93 -12.69 3.14 15.56
C VAL A 93 -11.91 4.16 16.39
N PRO A 94 -12.00 5.46 16.05
CA PRO A 94 -11.35 6.50 16.83
C PRO A 94 -12.04 6.68 18.18
N GLU A 95 -11.24 6.83 19.23
CA GLU A 95 -11.69 7.21 20.58
C GLU A 95 -11.14 8.61 20.90
N VAL A 96 -11.95 9.44 21.55
CA VAL A 96 -11.66 10.84 21.83
C VAL A 96 -11.79 11.13 23.32
N ASN A 97 -12.97 10.94 23.89
CA ASN A 97 -13.26 11.05 25.32
C ASN A 97 -14.70 10.61 25.65
N ASN A 98 -14.96 10.44 26.95
CA ASN A 98 -16.26 10.02 27.50
C ASN A 98 -17.47 10.88 27.11
N SER A 99 -17.29 12.11 26.60
CA SER A 99 -18.39 12.95 26.13
C SER A 99 -18.72 12.75 24.65
N VAL A 100 -17.76 12.29 23.85
CA VAL A 100 -17.89 12.12 22.39
C VAL A 100 -18.11 10.65 22.02
N ASP A 101 -17.36 9.74 22.64
CA ASP A 101 -17.34 8.32 22.24
C ASP A 101 -18.74 7.66 22.33
N PRO A 102 -19.55 7.90 23.38
CA PRO A 102 -20.90 7.33 23.46
C PRO A 102 -21.89 7.86 22.41
N ILE A 103 -21.57 8.97 21.72
CA ILE A 103 -22.39 9.48 20.61
C ILE A 103 -22.06 8.68 19.34
N PHE A 104 -20.78 8.35 19.14
CA PHE A 104 -20.30 7.60 17.98
C PHE A 104 -20.68 6.12 18.06
N GLU A 105 -20.56 5.49 19.24
CA GLU A 105 -20.87 4.06 19.47
C GLU A 105 -22.33 3.65 19.21
N LYS A 106 -23.25 4.63 19.07
CA LYS A 106 -24.66 4.37 18.77
C LYS A 106 -24.91 3.98 17.30
N PHE A 107 -23.90 4.11 16.44
CA PHE A 107 -23.98 3.89 14.99
C PHE A 107 -22.98 2.82 14.55
#